data_AF-M0BUN3-F1
#
_entry.id   AF-M0BUN3-F1
#
_cell.length_a   1.000
_cell.length_b   1.000
_cell.length_c   1.000
_cell.angle_alpha   90.00
_cell.angle_beta   90.00
_cell.angle_gamma   90.00
#
_symmetry.space_group_name_H-M   'P 1'
#
loop_
_entity.id
_entity.type
_entity.pdbx_description
1 polymer ?
#
loop_
_entity_poly.entity_id
_entity_poly.type
_entity_poly.pdbx_seq_one_letter_code
_entity_poly.pdbx_strand_id
1 'polypeptide(L)' 'MPSRRQSADEAADRVAVIGASMTKFGQREEEWILELLAEAGLECLADAGAEAGDVDHLYVS' A
#
# COMPACT_ATOMS: atom_id res chain seq x y z
N MET A 1 15.00 -29.08 -15.29
CA MET A 1 15.34 -28.23 -14.12
C MET A 1 15.41 -26.80 -14.65
N PRO A 2 14.37 -25.96 -14.46
CA PRO A 2 14.47 -24.57 -14.90
C PRO A 2 15.60 -23.90 -14.10
N SER A 3 16.44 -23.15 -14.81
CA SER A 3 17.64 -22.50 -14.29
C SER A 3 17.26 -21.47 -13.23
N ARG A 4 17.97 -21.43 -12.10
CA ARG A 4 17.76 -20.50 -10.96
C ARG A 4 17.68 -19.01 -11.34
N ARG A 5 18.16 -18.63 -12.54
CA ARG A 5 18.02 -17.27 -13.07
C ARG A 5 16.63 -16.97 -13.65
N GLN A 6 15.94 -17.95 -14.24
CA GLN A 6 14.60 -17.76 -14.81
C GLN A 6 13.55 -17.47 -13.74
N SER A 7 13.67 -18.10 -12.58
CA SER A 7 12.74 -17.91 -11.45
C SER A 7 12.83 -16.53 -10.78
N ALA A 8 13.93 -15.80 -10.97
CA ALA A 8 14.14 -14.48 -10.35
C ALA A 8 13.60 -13.34 -11.24
N ASP A 9 13.74 -13.44 -12.56
CA ASP A 9 13.17 -12.47 -13.51
C ASP A 9 11.64 -12.54 -13.56
N GLU A 10 11.05 -13.75 -13.53
CA GLU A 10 9.59 -13.91 -13.37
C GLU A 10 9.07 -13.37 -12.02
N ALA A 11 9.92 -13.21 -11.02
CA ALA A 11 9.52 -12.61 -9.75
C ALA A 11 9.49 -11.07 -9.83
N ALA A 12 10.34 -10.45 -10.65
CA ALA A 12 10.41 -8.99 -10.78
C ALA A 12 9.17 -8.39 -11.47
N ASP A 13 8.49 -9.16 -12.33
CA ASP A 13 7.28 -8.74 -13.04
C ASP A 13 5.98 -9.10 -12.29
N ARG A 14 6.08 -9.71 -11.11
CA ARG A 14 4.93 -10.11 -10.30
C ARG A 14 4.62 -9.07 -9.25
N VAL A 15 3.44 -8.47 -9.38
CA VAL A 15 2.88 -7.53 -8.39
C VAL A 15 2.09 -8.32 -7.34
N ALA A 16 2.19 -7.87 -6.09
CA ALA A 16 1.41 -8.40 -4.98
C ALA A 16 0.79 -7.26 -4.16
N VAL A 17 -0.37 -7.52 -3.56
CA VAL A 17 -0.95 -6.66 -2.53
C VAL A 17 -0.40 -7.15 -1.19
N ILE A 18 0.34 -6.28 -0.49
CA ILE A 18 1.01 -6.61 0.77
C ILE A 18 0.36 -5.98 2.01
N GLY A 19 -0.57 -5.04 1.82
CA GLY A 19 -1.36 -4.45 2.89
C GLY A 19 -2.57 -3.71 2.34
N ALA A 20 -3.61 -3.59 3.16
CA ALA A 20 -4.82 -2.84 2.82
C ALA A 20 -5.54 -2.36 4.09
N SER A 21 -5.98 -1.11 4.08
CA SER A 21 -6.76 -0.51 5.16
C SER A 21 -7.86 0.38 4.59
N MET A 22 -8.77 0.82 5.45
CA MET A 22 -9.85 1.71 5.08
C MET A 22 -10.39 2.41 6.32
N THR A 23 -10.63 3.73 6.24
CA THR A 23 -11.37 4.44 7.29
C THR A 23 -12.83 3.99 7.32
N LYS A 24 -13.52 4.26 8.42
CA LYS A 24 -14.96 3.98 8.49
C LYS A 24 -15.73 4.93 7.59
N PHE A 25 -16.50 4.37 6.66
CA PHE A 25 -17.42 5.12 5.82
C PHE A 25 -18.57 5.70 6.65
N GLY A 26 -18.97 6.94 6.33
CA GLY A 26 -20.08 7.62 6.98
C GLY A 26 -20.19 9.09 6.59
N GLN A 27 -21.19 9.76 7.15
CA GLN A 27 -21.29 11.22 7.09
C GLN A 27 -20.36 11.79 8.17
N ARG A 28 -19.39 12.60 7.75
CA ARG A 28 -18.43 13.26 8.63
C ARG A 28 -18.48 14.75 8.36
N GLU A 29 -18.67 15.53 9.42
CA GLU A 29 -18.88 16.99 9.30
C GLU A 29 -17.58 17.79 9.49
N GLU A 30 -16.56 17.22 10.15
CA GLU A 30 -15.37 17.95 10.62
C GLU A 30 -14.04 17.47 10.01
N GLU A 31 -13.98 16.24 9.50
CA GLU A 31 -12.72 15.65 9.03
C GLU A 31 -12.43 16.02 7.57
N TRP A 32 -11.19 16.44 7.31
CA TRP A 32 -10.73 16.73 5.97
C TRP A 32 -10.31 15.46 5.24
N ILE A 33 -10.48 15.45 3.91
CA ILE A 33 -10.09 14.31 3.07
C ILE A 33 -8.63 13.88 3.24
N LEU A 34 -7.73 14.82 3.54
CA LEU A 34 -6.32 14.52 3.79
C LEU A 34 -6.08 13.84 5.14
N GLU A 35 -6.90 14.13 6.14
CA GLU A 35 -6.83 13.48 7.45
C GLU A 35 -7.31 12.03 7.32
N LEU A 36 -8.40 11.81 6.59
CA LEU A 36 -8.90 10.48 6.24
C LEU A 36 -7.86 9.66 5.45
N LEU A 37 -7.21 10.29 4.47
CA LEU A 37 -6.18 9.66 3.66
C LEU A 37 -4.95 9.32 4.52
N ALA A 38 -4.55 10.21 5.43
CA ALA A 38 -3.44 9.97 6.33
C ALA A 38 -3.73 8.82 7.31
N GLU A 39 -4.93 8.77 7.89
CA GLU A 39 -5.38 7.67 8.76
C GLU A 39 -5.28 6.33 8.04
N ALA A 40 -5.97 6.19 6.90
CA ALA A 40 -5.93 4.96 6.13
C ALA A 40 -4.49 4.63 5.66
N GLY A 41 -3.75 5.61 5.15
CA GLY A 41 -2.39 5.41 4.64
C GLY A 41 -1.44 4.87 5.73
N LEU A 42 -1.48 5.43 6.94
CA LEU A 42 -0.65 4.98 8.05
C LEU A 42 -1.02 3.56 8.51
N GLU A 43 -2.31 3.24 8.59
CA GLU A 43 -2.75 1.88 8.90
C GLU A 43 -2.33 0.87 7.83
N CYS A 44 -2.37 1.26 6.55
CA CYS A 44 -1.97 0.41 5.43
C CYS A 44 -0.46 0.10 5.47
N LEU A 45 0.37 1.12 5.75
CA LEU A 45 1.82 0.94 5.89
C LEU A 45 2.15 0.01 7.06
N ALA A 46 1.45 0.16 8.18
CA ALA A 46 1.61 -0.73 9.34
C ALA A 46 1.20 -2.17 9.04
N ASP A 47 0.09 -2.39 8.33
CA ASP A 47 -0.37 -3.72 7.88
C ASP A 47 0.63 -4.38 6.93
N ALA A 48 1.22 -3.60 6.01
CA ALA A 48 2.26 -4.05 5.08
C ALA A 48 3.64 -4.27 5.74
N GLY A 49 3.85 -3.77 6.96
CA GLY A 49 5.17 -3.75 7.61
C GLY A 49 6.20 -2.87 6.89
N ALA A 50 5.74 -1.80 6.23
CA ALA A 50 6.57 -0.88 5.47
C ALA A 50 6.66 0.50 6.15
N GLU A 51 7.73 1.23 5.90
CA GLU A 51 7.90 2.62 6.34
C GLU A 51 7.54 3.60 5.21
N ALA A 52 7.26 4.86 5.56
CA ALA A 52 6.95 5.89 4.57
C ALA A 52 8.10 6.11 3.55
N GLY A 53 9.34 5.86 3.96
CA GLY A 53 10.52 5.96 3.07
C GLY A 53 10.63 4.82 2.05
N ASP A 54 9.89 3.72 2.23
CA ASP A 54 9.86 2.59 1.28
C ASP A 54 8.90 2.83 0.11
N VAL A 55 8.12 3.92 0.14
CA VAL A 55 7.15 4.27 -0.90
C VAL A 55 7.80 5.16 -1.96
N ASP A 56 8.04 4.60 -3.15
CA ASP A 56 8.57 5.37 -4.29
C ASP A 56 7.52 6.29 -4.92
N HIS A 57 6.28 5.81 -5.05
CA HIS A 57 5.21 6.49 -5.77
C HIS A 57 3.85 6.28 -5.10
N LEU A 58 3.02 7.33 -5.09
CA LEU A 58 1.68 7.32 -4.54
C LEU A 58 0.67 7.79 -5.60
N TYR A 59 -0.35 6.97 -5.85
CA TYR A 59 -1.46 7.30 -6.74
C TYR A 59 -2.73 7.47 -5.90
N VAL A 60 -3.36 8.65 -6.00
CA VAL A 60 -4.58 9.02 -5.26
C VAL A 60 -5.55 9.68 -6.24
N SER A 61 -6.85 9.42 -6.08
CA SER A 61 -7.94 10.03 -6.84
C SER A 61 -8.86 10.86 -5.96
#